data_AF-A0A9E1SPZ0-F1
#
_entry.id   AF-A0A9E1SPZ0-F1
#
_cell.length_a   1.000
_cell.length_b   1.000
_cell.length_c   1.000
_cell.angle_alpha   90.00
_cell.angle_beta   90.00
_cell.angle_gamma   90.00
#
_symmetry.space_group_name_H-M   'P 1'
#
loop_
_entity.id
_entity.type
_entity.pdbx_description
1 polymer ?
#
loop_
_entity_poly.entity_id
_entity_poly.type
_entity_poly.pdbx_seq_one_letter_code
_entity_poly.pdbx_strand_id
1 'polypeptide(L)'
;NKNWYISSFNGGANSAQVFEAGGYKFLHFGFEMQAGDAVIAWAQSVIDDNPGLPTIITTHDFLNQHAERQAEINMDLTAVDPLGHKAAEDIWNDFITINDQIFMVLCGHYRGAAYRADKNDTGHDVYQMLSNYQGRGQSADPEPDIRPTGISDGWIRLMEFDMSGDVPIIKVRTYSTYYDKFSVEIPEYANWYKRWEHEDITDEEFNELDDFVIELTDFRERFGEN
;
A
#
# COMPACT_ATOMS: atom_id res chain seq x y z
N ASN A 1 5.58 24.40 -13.99
CA ASN A 1 6.07 23.05 -13.63
C ASN A 1 6.91 23.12 -12.37
N LYS A 2 6.57 22.30 -11.38
CA LYS A 2 7.40 22.09 -10.19
C LYS A 2 8.43 21.02 -10.53
N ASN A 3 9.65 21.14 -10.02
CA ASN A 3 10.75 20.20 -10.28
C ASN A 3 10.52 18.80 -9.67
N TRP A 4 9.63 18.69 -8.67
CA TRP A 4 9.27 17.42 -8.05
C TRP A 4 8.22 16.62 -8.82
N TYR A 5 7.50 17.24 -9.77
CA TYR A 5 6.50 16.55 -10.59
C TYR A 5 7.13 16.13 -11.91
N ILE A 6 7.33 14.83 -12.11
CA ILE A 6 8.04 14.30 -13.30
C ILE A 6 7.11 14.35 -14.51
N SER A 7 6.01 13.59 -14.47
CA SER A 7 5.08 13.48 -15.58
C SER A 7 3.75 12.88 -15.13
N SER A 8 2.79 12.85 -16.05
CA SER A 8 1.48 12.24 -15.85
C SER A 8 0.99 11.56 -17.11
N PHE A 9 0.09 10.60 -16.94
CA PHE A 9 -0.57 9.90 -18.04
C PHE A 9 -2.10 9.96 -17.85
N ASN A 10 -2.86 9.80 -18.94
CA ASN A 10 -4.33 9.84 -18.94
C ASN A 10 -4.93 11.07 -18.22
N GLY A 11 -4.42 12.26 -18.53
CA GLY A 11 -4.96 13.51 -17.96
C GLY A 11 -4.74 13.67 -16.46
N GLY A 12 -3.79 12.93 -15.86
CA GLY A 12 -3.47 13.00 -14.44
C GLY A 12 -4.11 11.91 -13.59
N ALA A 13 -4.83 10.96 -14.19
CA ALA A 13 -5.26 9.73 -13.51
C ALA A 13 -4.05 8.91 -13.02
N ASN A 14 -2.92 9.05 -13.69
CA ASN A 14 -1.63 8.52 -13.27
C ASN A 14 -0.60 9.64 -13.18
N SER A 15 0.27 9.59 -12.18
CA SER A 15 1.32 10.60 -11.99
C SER A 15 2.60 10.03 -11.40
N ALA A 16 3.72 10.61 -11.77
CA ALA A 16 5.03 10.31 -11.23
C ALA A 16 5.63 11.58 -10.60
N GLN A 17 6.15 11.44 -9.38
CA GLN A 17 6.76 12.53 -8.63
C GLN A 17 7.97 12.04 -7.84
N VAL A 18 8.86 12.96 -7.49
CA VAL A 18 9.99 12.69 -6.59
C VAL A 18 9.86 13.51 -5.32
N PHE A 19 10.35 12.94 -4.23
CA PHE A 19 10.48 13.65 -2.96
C PHE A 19 11.76 13.21 -2.25
N GLU A 20 12.25 14.06 -1.35
CA GLU A 20 13.44 13.77 -0.54
C GLU A 20 13.01 13.54 0.90
N ALA A 21 13.44 12.43 1.49
CA ALA A 21 13.18 12.07 2.87
C ALA A 21 14.24 11.10 3.38
N GLY A 22 14.58 11.17 4.67
CA GLY A 22 15.54 10.22 5.26
C GLY A 22 16.91 10.15 4.58
N GLY A 23 17.30 11.22 3.86
CA GLY A 23 18.53 11.33 3.05
C GLY A 23 18.43 10.75 1.63
N TYR A 24 17.34 10.05 1.29
CA TYR A 24 17.11 9.49 -0.04
C TYR A 24 16.21 10.39 -0.88
N LYS A 25 16.36 10.26 -2.20
CA LYS A 25 15.39 10.77 -3.18
C LYS A 25 14.55 9.60 -3.68
N PHE A 26 13.26 9.62 -3.39
CA PHE A 26 12.30 8.59 -3.78
C PHE A 26 11.61 8.96 -5.09
N LEU A 27 11.24 7.93 -5.86
CA LEU A 27 10.25 8.03 -6.92
C LEU A 27 8.90 7.50 -6.40
N HIS A 28 7.81 8.20 -6.69
CA HIS A 28 6.47 7.79 -6.30
C HIS A 28 5.53 7.84 -7.49
N PHE A 29 4.89 6.71 -7.76
CA PHE A 29 3.78 6.61 -8.69
C PHE A 29 2.44 6.63 -7.96
N GLY A 30 1.51 7.43 -8.46
CA GLY A 30 0.08 7.23 -8.23
C GLY A 30 -0.54 6.63 -9.48
N PHE A 31 -1.06 5.42 -9.39
CA PHE A 31 -1.74 4.71 -10.48
C PHE A 31 -3.25 4.76 -10.31
N GLU A 32 -3.94 4.74 -11.45
CA GLU A 32 -5.35 4.45 -11.51
C GLU A 32 -5.64 2.99 -11.14
N MET A 33 -6.90 2.69 -10.79
CA MET A 33 -7.34 1.35 -10.45
C MET A 33 -7.10 0.40 -11.64
N GLN A 34 -6.45 -0.73 -11.38
CA GLN A 34 -6.18 -1.78 -12.37
C GLN A 34 -5.56 -1.22 -13.67
N ALA A 35 -4.47 -0.46 -13.53
CA ALA A 35 -3.76 0.20 -14.62
C ALA A 35 -3.37 -0.77 -15.76
N GLY A 36 -3.78 -0.46 -16.99
CA GLY A 36 -3.50 -1.28 -18.17
C GLY A 36 -2.12 -1.07 -18.82
N ASP A 37 -1.87 -1.77 -19.93
CA ASP A 37 -0.58 -1.79 -20.65
C ASP A 37 -0.02 -0.40 -20.95
N ALA A 38 -0.86 0.55 -21.37
CA ALA A 38 -0.40 1.88 -21.74
C ALA A 38 0.17 2.67 -20.54
N VAL A 39 -0.43 2.48 -19.36
CA VAL A 39 0.07 3.09 -18.12
C VAL A 39 1.38 2.42 -17.70
N ILE A 40 1.44 1.09 -17.77
CA ILE A 40 2.65 0.33 -17.42
C ILE A 40 3.81 0.72 -18.35
N ALA A 41 3.59 0.85 -19.66
CA ALA A 41 4.61 1.28 -20.60
C ALA A 41 5.10 2.71 -20.32
N TRP A 42 4.19 3.62 -19.96
CA TRP A 42 4.57 4.97 -19.53
C TRP A 42 5.38 4.93 -18.23
N ALA A 43 4.94 4.17 -17.22
CA ALA A 43 5.64 4.04 -15.95
C ALA A 43 7.04 3.44 -16.12
N GLN A 44 7.19 2.46 -17.03
CA GLN A 44 8.48 1.91 -17.40
C GLN A 44 9.41 2.99 -17.96
N SER A 45 8.93 3.84 -18.88
CA SER A 45 9.76 4.95 -19.40
C SER A 45 10.21 5.90 -18.29
N VAL A 46 9.38 6.11 -17.27
CA VAL A 46 9.75 6.95 -16.12
C VAL A 46 10.81 6.28 -15.25
N ILE A 47 10.73 4.97 -15.02
CA ILE A 47 11.77 4.22 -14.31
C ILE A 47 13.09 4.26 -15.08
N ASP A 48 13.05 3.99 -16.39
CA ASP A 48 14.24 3.97 -17.26
C ASP A 48 14.96 5.34 -17.26
N ASP A 49 14.19 6.43 -17.21
CA ASP A 49 14.71 7.80 -17.15
C ASP A 49 15.18 8.23 -15.74
N ASN A 50 14.86 7.46 -14.69
CA ASN A 50 15.17 7.79 -13.29
C ASN A 50 15.76 6.58 -12.54
N PRO A 51 16.86 5.98 -13.02
CA PRO A 51 17.39 4.74 -12.46
C PRO A 51 17.91 4.93 -11.03
N GLY A 52 17.69 3.92 -10.19
CA GLY A 52 18.29 3.81 -8.86
C GLY A 52 17.61 4.60 -7.74
N LEU A 53 16.45 5.23 -7.99
CA LEU A 53 15.67 5.90 -6.94
C LEU A 53 14.73 4.90 -6.25
N PRO A 54 14.76 4.67 -4.93
CA PRO A 54 13.78 3.81 -4.29
C PRO A 54 12.34 4.20 -4.66
N THR A 55 11.60 3.27 -5.27
CA THR A 55 10.30 3.53 -5.89
C THR A 55 9.14 2.96 -5.08
N ILE A 56 8.16 3.81 -4.80
CA ILE A 56 6.88 3.48 -4.17
C ILE A 56 5.76 3.59 -5.21
N ILE A 57 4.80 2.67 -5.18
CA ILE A 57 3.57 2.73 -5.96
C ILE A 57 2.38 2.87 -5.01
N THR A 58 1.45 3.76 -5.34
CA THR A 58 0.12 3.80 -4.73
C THR A 58 -0.93 3.55 -5.81
N THR A 59 -1.86 2.64 -5.56
CA THR A 59 -3.00 2.35 -6.44
C THR A 59 -4.26 2.17 -5.61
N HIS A 60 -5.44 2.29 -6.24
CA HIS A 60 -6.69 2.06 -5.51
C HIS A 60 -6.85 0.59 -5.11
N ASP A 61 -6.56 -0.35 -6.02
CA ASP A 61 -6.80 -1.79 -5.85
C ASP A 61 -5.54 -2.59 -6.16
N PHE A 62 -5.19 -3.52 -5.25
CA PHE A 62 -4.05 -4.42 -5.45
C PHE A 62 -4.14 -5.67 -4.58
N LEU A 63 -4.26 -5.51 -3.25
CA LEU A 63 -4.44 -6.62 -2.31
C LEU A 63 -5.87 -6.67 -1.78
N ASN A 64 -6.38 -7.88 -1.59
CA ASN A 64 -7.54 -8.14 -0.75
C ASN A 64 -7.17 -8.22 0.74
N GLN A 65 -8.16 -8.36 1.60
CA GLN A 65 -7.96 -8.45 3.06
C GLN A 65 -7.10 -9.65 3.47
N HIS A 66 -7.09 -10.75 2.70
CA HIS A 66 -6.25 -11.93 2.94
C HIS A 66 -4.85 -11.82 2.32
N ALA A 67 -4.43 -10.60 1.95
CA ALA A 67 -3.18 -10.30 1.28
C ALA A 67 -3.03 -11.01 -0.08
N GLU A 68 -4.11 -11.29 -0.80
CA GLU A 68 -4.04 -11.88 -2.15
C GLU A 68 -4.18 -10.80 -3.21
N ARG A 69 -3.46 -10.93 -4.33
CA ARG A 69 -3.58 -10.03 -5.48
C ARG A 69 -4.79 -10.41 -6.35
N GLN A 70 -5.98 -10.19 -5.80
CA GLN A 70 -7.26 -10.53 -6.42
C GLN A 70 -8.21 -9.34 -6.38
N ALA A 71 -8.95 -9.14 -7.47
CA ALA A 71 -9.95 -8.09 -7.61
C ALA A 71 -11.26 -8.45 -6.92
N GLU A 72 -12.01 -7.44 -6.47
CA GLU A 72 -13.34 -7.67 -5.89
C GLU A 72 -14.28 -8.10 -7.02
N ILE A 73 -14.98 -9.24 -6.83
CA ILE A 73 -15.84 -9.85 -7.86
C ILE A 73 -16.82 -8.84 -8.50
N ASN A 74 -17.31 -7.87 -7.72
CA ASN A 74 -18.29 -6.89 -8.18
C ASN A 74 -17.66 -5.60 -8.74
N MET A 75 -16.33 -5.44 -8.65
CA MET A 75 -15.57 -4.25 -9.03
C MET A 75 -14.27 -4.63 -9.76
N ASP A 76 -14.35 -5.60 -10.66
CA ASP A 76 -13.24 -5.99 -11.53
C ASP A 76 -13.36 -5.33 -12.91
N LEU A 77 -12.57 -4.28 -13.15
CA LEU A 77 -12.52 -3.56 -14.42
C LEU A 77 -11.92 -4.40 -15.53
N THR A 78 -11.09 -5.40 -15.22
CA THR A 78 -10.54 -6.32 -16.22
C THR A 78 -11.62 -7.21 -16.85
N ALA A 79 -12.68 -7.52 -16.08
CA ALA A 79 -13.83 -8.25 -16.61
C ALA A 79 -14.69 -7.40 -17.57
N VAL A 80 -14.61 -6.08 -17.48
CA VAL A 80 -15.41 -5.12 -18.28
C VAL A 80 -14.63 -4.60 -19.49
N ASP A 81 -13.37 -4.19 -19.29
CA ASP A 81 -12.46 -3.72 -20.33
C ASP A 81 -11.05 -4.34 -20.14
N PRO A 82 -10.85 -5.59 -20.59
CA PRO A 82 -9.58 -6.30 -20.45
C PRO A 82 -8.44 -5.73 -21.32
N LEU A 83 -8.72 -4.78 -22.23
CA LEU A 83 -7.69 -4.12 -23.02
C LEU A 83 -7.21 -2.82 -22.34
N GLY A 84 -8.06 -2.20 -21.52
CA GLY A 84 -7.75 -1.01 -20.74
C GLY A 84 -7.19 -1.28 -19.35
N HIS A 85 -7.38 -2.50 -18.82
CA HIS A 85 -7.06 -2.84 -17.44
C HIS A 85 -6.29 -4.14 -17.29
N LYS A 86 -5.50 -4.23 -16.21
CA LYS A 86 -4.76 -5.43 -15.80
C LYS A 86 -5.15 -5.89 -14.40
N ALA A 87 -5.10 -7.20 -14.17
CA ALA A 87 -5.24 -7.73 -12.83
C ALA A 87 -4.02 -7.35 -11.99
N ALA A 88 -4.18 -7.30 -10.66
CA ALA A 88 -3.09 -6.98 -9.75
C ALA A 88 -1.89 -7.95 -9.91
N GLU A 89 -2.16 -9.23 -10.15
CA GLU A 89 -1.13 -10.25 -10.42
C GLU A 89 -0.38 -9.99 -11.75
N ASP A 90 -1.07 -9.48 -12.78
CA ASP A 90 -0.42 -9.15 -14.05
C ASP A 90 0.48 -7.91 -13.88
N ILE A 91 0.03 -6.88 -13.16
CA ILE A 91 0.86 -5.71 -12.83
C ILE A 91 2.08 -6.14 -12.00
N TRP A 92 1.88 -7.09 -11.08
CA TRP A 92 2.97 -7.66 -10.30
C TRP A 92 4.03 -8.29 -11.21
N ASN A 93 3.64 -9.21 -12.09
CA ASN A 93 4.56 -9.95 -12.95
C ASN A 93 5.16 -9.10 -14.10
N ASP A 94 4.37 -8.24 -14.71
CA ASP A 94 4.77 -7.51 -15.93
C ASP A 94 5.57 -6.23 -15.61
N PHE A 95 5.51 -5.72 -14.39
CA PHE A 95 6.11 -4.44 -14.02
C PHE A 95 6.84 -4.45 -12.68
N ILE A 96 6.21 -4.95 -11.61
CA ILE A 96 6.78 -4.82 -10.27
C ILE A 96 7.98 -5.75 -10.08
N THR A 97 7.86 -7.04 -10.43
CA THR A 97 8.94 -8.01 -10.20
C THR A 97 10.16 -7.77 -11.08
N ILE A 98 9.97 -7.24 -12.28
CA ILE A 98 11.06 -7.01 -13.23
C ILE A 98 11.86 -5.73 -12.94
N ASN A 99 11.29 -4.79 -12.16
CA ASN A 99 11.93 -3.52 -11.83
C ASN A 99 12.42 -3.53 -10.37
N ASP A 100 13.71 -3.86 -10.18
CA ASP A 100 14.36 -3.92 -8.86
C ASP A 100 14.34 -2.58 -8.10
N GLN A 101 14.02 -1.49 -8.76
CA GLN A 101 13.89 -0.19 -8.14
C GLN A 101 12.59 -0.05 -7.30
N ILE A 102 11.56 -0.86 -7.59
CA ILE A 102 10.29 -0.87 -6.85
C ILE A 102 10.45 -1.72 -5.61
N PHE A 103 10.22 -1.13 -4.43
CA PHE A 103 10.33 -1.84 -3.15
C PHE A 103 9.03 -1.81 -2.34
N MET A 104 8.04 -1.01 -2.77
CA MET A 104 6.80 -0.85 -2.01
C MET A 104 5.57 -0.57 -2.87
N VAL A 105 4.45 -1.22 -2.52
CA VAL A 105 3.12 -1.00 -3.10
C VAL A 105 2.11 -0.72 -1.98
N LEU A 106 1.37 0.37 -2.10
CA LEU A 106 0.33 0.81 -1.18
C LEU A 106 -1.03 0.77 -1.89
N CYS A 107 -2.03 0.14 -1.27
CA CYS A 107 -3.35 -0.02 -1.87
C CYS A 107 -4.51 0.14 -0.88
N GLY A 108 -5.72 0.23 -1.43
CA GLY A 108 -6.99 0.35 -0.71
C GLY A 108 -8.05 -0.58 -1.32
N HIS A 109 -9.22 -0.03 -1.63
CA HIS A 109 -10.36 -0.73 -2.24
C HIS A 109 -11.03 -1.77 -1.34
N TYR A 110 -10.34 -2.87 -1.04
CA TYR A 110 -10.79 -3.86 -0.06
C TYR A 110 -10.78 -3.28 1.34
N ARG A 111 -11.79 -3.61 2.15
CA ARG A 111 -11.89 -3.07 3.53
C ARG A 111 -10.97 -3.83 4.47
N GLY A 112 -10.28 -3.09 5.33
CA GLY A 112 -9.42 -3.61 6.38
C GLY A 112 -7.94 -3.31 6.14
N ALA A 113 -7.09 -4.18 6.68
CA ALA A 113 -5.64 -4.12 6.56
C ALA A 113 -5.09 -5.49 6.15
N ALA A 114 -4.03 -5.47 5.36
CA ALA A 114 -3.27 -6.66 4.97
C ALA A 114 -1.83 -6.25 4.68
N TYR A 115 -0.91 -7.18 4.85
CA TYR A 115 0.50 -7.01 4.57
C TYR A 115 1.08 -8.30 3.99
N ARG A 116 1.93 -8.17 2.98
CA ARG A 116 2.80 -9.24 2.51
C ARG A 116 4.11 -8.68 1.97
N ALA A 117 5.13 -9.53 1.94
CA ALA A 117 6.37 -9.29 1.23
C ALA A 117 6.64 -10.47 0.31
N ASP A 118 6.98 -10.18 -0.94
CA ASP A 118 7.40 -11.19 -1.91
C ASP A 118 8.71 -10.74 -2.55
N LYS A 119 9.48 -11.69 -3.07
CA LYS A 119 10.69 -11.41 -3.82
C LYS A 119 10.36 -10.98 -5.26
N ASN A 120 11.06 -9.96 -5.74
CA ASN A 120 11.12 -9.62 -7.16
C ASN A 120 12.10 -10.55 -7.91
N ASP A 121 12.30 -10.33 -9.22
CA ASP A 121 13.10 -11.21 -10.07
C ASP A 121 14.62 -11.15 -9.77
N THR A 122 15.06 -10.12 -9.05
CA THR A 122 16.44 -9.97 -8.56
C THR A 122 16.64 -10.54 -7.16
N GLY A 123 15.57 -11.00 -6.49
CA GLY A 123 15.63 -11.62 -5.17
C GLY A 123 15.50 -10.65 -3.98
N HIS A 124 15.10 -9.41 -4.24
CA HIS A 124 14.86 -8.37 -3.24
C HIS A 124 13.38 -8.29 -2.83
N ASP A 125 13.11 -7.87 -1.60
CA ASP A 125 11.76 -7.76 -1.07
C ASP A 125 10.98 -6.58 -1.70
N VAL A 126 9.71 -6.83 -1.99
CA VAL A 126 8.71 -5.81 -2.30
C VAL A 126 7.57 -5.91 -1.30
N TYR A 127 7.44 -4.86 -0.50
CA TYR A 127 6.44 -4.77 0.57
C TYR A 127 5.11 -4.27 0.02
N GLN A 128 4.05 -5.02 0.23
CA GLN A 128 2.72 -4.73 -0.31
C GLN A 128 1.76 -4.57 0.86
N MET A 129 1.05 -3.45 0.91
CA MET A 129 0.21 -3.07 2.06
C MET A 129 -1.16 -2.58 1.62
N LEU A 130 -2.20 -3.17 2.22
CA LEU A 130 -3.58 -2.71 2.17
C LEU A 130 -3.86 -1.83 3.39
N SER A 131 -4.49 -0.68 3.17
CA SER A 131 -4.98 0.21 4.23
C SER A 131 -6.29 0.87 3.83
N ASN A 132 -7.41 0.30 4.26
CA ASN A 132 -8.71 0.88 3.97
C ASN A 132 -9.69 0.71 5.14
N TYR A 133 -9.73 1.73 5.99
CA TYR A 133 -10.50 1.73 7.22
C TYR A 133 -11.93 2.27 7.05
N GLN A 134 -12.43 2.38 5.80
CA GLN A 134 -13.77 2.93 5.53
C GLN A 134 -14.92 2.14 6.18
N GLY A 135 -14.68 0.89 6.56
CA GLY A 135 -15.64 0.02 7.24
C GLY A 135 -15.54 0.00 8.76
N ARG A 136 -14.59 0.75 9.35
CA ARG A 136 -14.39 0.87 10.80
C ARG A 136 -15.12 2.10 11.29
N GLY A 137 -16.26 1.89 11.94
CA GLY A 137 -17.18 2.95 12.37
C GLY A 137 -17.77 2.73 13.76
N GLN A 138 -16.99 2.21 14.71
CA GLN A 138 -17.41 1.99 16.09
C GLN A 138 -17.85 3.29 16.79
N SER A 139 -17.29 4.44 16.39
CA SER A 139 -17.67 5.77 16.89
C SER A 139 -19.13 6.12 16.65
N ALA A 140 -19.79 5.46 15.71
CA ALA A 140 -21.22 5.59 15.45
C ALA A 140 -22.11 4.85 16.47
N ASP A 141 -21.51 4.12 17.42
CA ASP A 141 -22.20 3.26 18.39
C ASP A 141 -23.18 2.27 17.71
N PRO A 142 -22.68 1.42 16.79
CA PRO A 142 -23.55 0.51 16.06
C PRO A 142 -24.13 -0.58 16.98
N GLU A 143 -25.32 -1.05 16.64
CA GLU A 143 -25.90 -2.25 17.27
C GLU A 143 -24.91 -3.44 17.16
N PRO A 144 -24.87 -4.35 18.16
CA PRO A 144 -23.83 -5.36 18.30
C PRO A 144 -23.59 -6.30 17.12
N ASP A 145 -24.45 -6.36 16.11
CA ASP A 145 -24.32 -7.22 14.92
C ASP A 145 -24.50 -6.47 13.59
N ILE A 146 -24.51 -5.14 13.62
CA ILE A 146 -24.58 -4.33 12.42
C ILE A 146 -23.17 -3.83 12.12
N ARG A 147 -22.62 -4.22 10.97
CA ARG A 147 -21.37 -3.62 10.50
C ARG A 147 -21.62 -2.13 10.28
N PRO A 148 -20.89 -1.23 10.97
CA PRO A 148 -21.07 0.20 10.76
C PRO A 148 -20.74 0.54 9.30
N THR A 149 -21.62 1.33 8.67
CA THR A 149 -21.45 1.77 7.28
C THR A 149 -21.58 3.28 7.20
N GLY A 150 -20.72 3.91 6.39
CA GLY A 150 -20.83 5.34 6.08
C GLY A 150 -20.31 6.31 7.15
N ILE A 151 -19.81 5.82 8.28
CA ILE A 151 -19.10 6.60 9.30
C ILE A 151 -17.76 5.91 9.57
N SER A 152 -16.66 6.66 9.48
CA SER A 152 -15.31 6.16 9.75
C SER A 152 -14.80 6.70 11.08
N ASP A 153 -14.08 5.87 11.80
CA ASP A 153 -13.43 6.20 13.08
C ASP A 153 -12.15 7.01 12.93
N GLY A 154 -11.93 7.63 11.76
CA GLY A 154 -10.80 8.53 11.52
C GLY A 154 -9.44 7.85 11.53
N TRP A 155 -9.39 6.54 11.27
CA TRP A 155 -8.16 5.75 11.19
C TRP A 155 -7.33 6.14 9.97
N ILE A 156 -6.04 6.34 10.19
CA ILE A 156 -5.02 6.62 9.18
C ILE A 156 -3.78 5.77 9.46
N ARG A 157 -3.12 5.28 8.40
CA ARG A 157 -1.83 4.61 8.52
C ARG A 157 -0.71 5.64 8.48
N LEU A 158 0.20 5.54 9.45
CA LEU A 158 1.43 6.31 9.55
C LEU A 158 2.60 5.37 9.32
N MET A 159 3.53 5.79 8.46
CA MET A 159 4.75 5.04 8.14
C MET A 159 5.94 5.95 8.42
N GLU A 160 6.72 5.60 9.43
CA GLU A 160 7.96 6.31 9.78
C GLU A 160 9.15 5.54 9.20
N PHE A 161 9.88 6.19 8.29
CA PHE A 161 11.09 5.66 7.69
C PHE A 161 12.29 6.09 8.52
N ASP A 162 12.85 5.18 9.30
CA ASP A 162 14.07 5.40 10.06
C ASP A 162 15.26 4.83 9.29
N MET A 163 15.95 5.73 8.58
CA MET A 163 17.09 5.42 7.73
C MET A 163 18.43 5.61 8.46
N SER A 164 18.44 5.70 9.80
CA SER A 164 19.65 6.01 10.56
C SER A 164 20.48 4.78 10.95
N GLY A 165 19.88 3.59 11.01
CA GLY A 165 20.55 2.34 11.33
C GLY A 165 21.31 1.71 10.15
N ASP A 166 22.16 0.73 10.48
CA ASP A 166 22.85 -0.14 9.51
C ASP A 166 21.82 -0.88 8.64
N VAL A 167 20.76 -1.38 9.27
CA VAL A 167 19.54 -1.86 8.62
C VAL A 167 18.44 -0.81 8.84
N PRO A 168 18.03 -0.07 7.80
CA PRO A 168 16.89 0.84 7.90
C PRO A 168 15.61 0.11 8.25
N ILE A 169 14.68 0.80 8.92
CA ILE A 169 13.38 0.24 9.28
C ILE A 169 12.24 1.16 8.87
N ILE A 170 11.06 0.56 8.69
CA ILE A 170 9.80 1.27 8.57
C ILE A 170 8.91 0.87 9.75
N LYS A 171 8.55 1.84 10.60
CA LYS A 171 7.54 1.62 11.64
C LYS A 171 6.18 1.94 11.05
N VAL A 172 5.32 0.93 10.96
CA VAL A 172 3.95 1.05 10.46
C VAL A 172 3.03 1.08 11.66
N ARG A 173 2.25 2.16 11.81
CA ARG A 173 1.32 2.32 12.94
C ARG A 173 0.00 2.93 12.47
N THR A 174 -1.10 2.52 13.06
CA THR A 174 -2.44 3.02 12.71
C THR A 174 -2.98 3.93 13.81
N TYR A 175 -3.32 5.17 13.44
CA TYR A 175 -3.76 6.23 14.36
C TYR A 175 -5.20 6.65 14.07
N SER A 176 -6.02 6.84 15.10
CA SER A 176 -7.35 7.43 14.96
C SER A 176 -7.32 8.90 15.33
N THR A 177 -7.72 9.74 14.37
CA THR A 177 -7.97 11.17 14.58
C THR A 177 -9.22 11.45 15.41
N TYR A 178 -10.10 10.47 15.60
CA TYR A 178 -11.29 10.58 16.44
C TYR A 178 -11.00 10.20 17.90
N TYR A 179 -10.32 9.07 18.12
CA TYR A 179 -9.99 8.57 19.46
C TYR A 179 -8.70 9.17 20.04
N ASP A 180 -7.92 9.88 19.23
CA ASP A 180 -6.62 10.48 19.59
C ASP A 180 -5.62 9.43 20.12
N LYS A 181 -5.60 8.26 19.47
CA LYS A 181 -4.88 7.07 19.91
C LYS A 181 -4.42 6.22 18.73
N PHE A 182 -3.31 5.52 18.91
CA PHE A 182 -2.94 4.38 18.08
C PHE A 182 -3.87 3.18 18.34
N SER A 183 -4.04 2.32 17.34
CA SER A 183 -4.87 1.10 17.41
C SER A 183 -4.53 0.25 18.64
N VAL A 184 -3.24 0.01 18.86
CA VAL A 184 -2.71 -0.79 19.98
C VAL A 184 -2.91 -0.16 21.36
N GLU A 185 -3.30 1.12 21.44
CA GLU A 185 -3.65 1.79 22.70
C GLU A 185 -5.14 1.61 23.06
N ILE A 186 -5.90 0.89 22.24
CA ILE A 186 -7.32 0.58 22.45
C ILE A 186 -7.47 -0.94 22.64
N PRO A 187 -7.67 -1.42 23.89
CA PRO A 187 -7.81 -2.85 24.17
C PRO A 187 -8.94 -3.54 23.40
N GLU A 188 -10.01 -2.80 23.07
CA GLU A 188 -11.18 -3.31 22.36
C GLU A 188 -11.05 -3.29 20.83
N TYR A 189 -9.92 -2.81 20.28
CA TYR A 189 -9.74 -2.60 18.85
C TYR A 189 -10.03 -3.85 18.00
N ALA A 190 -9.44 -4.99 18.37
CA ALA A 190 -9.69 -6.25 17.69
C ALA A 190 -11.15 -6.70 17.84
N ASN A 191 -11.74 -6.54 19.02
CA ASN A 191 -13.15 -6.89 19.27
C ASN A 191 -14.12 -6.11 18.36
N TRP A 192 -13.79 -4.86 18.02
CA TRP A 192 -14.65 -4.03 17.17
C TRP A 192 -14.62 -4.42 15.69
N TYR A 193 -13.44 -4.72 15.15
CA TYR A 193 -13.26 -4.79 13.70
C TYR A 193 -12.93 -6.18 13.18
N LYS A 194 -12.22 -7.01 13.95
CA LYS A 194 -11.64 -8.27 13.49
C LYS A 194 -12.68 -9.19 12.85
N ARG A 195 -13.83 -9.40 13.50
CA ARG A 195 -14.90 -10.28 12.98
C ARG A 195 -15.42 -9.90 11.58
N TRP A 196 -15.17 -8.67 11.12
CA TRP A 196 -15.64 -8.18 9.82
C TRP A 196 -14.57 -8.18 8.73
N GLU A 197 -13.31 -8.40 9.11
CA GLU A 197 -12.13 -8.25 8.27
C GLU A 197 -11.31 -9.55 8.22
N HIS A 198 -11.12 -10.19 9.38
CA HIS A 198 -10.25 -11.35 9.62
C HIS A 198 -10.78 -12.20 10.79
N GLU A 199 -11.90 -12.89 10.62
CA GLU A 199 -12.51 -13.70 11.70
C GLU A 199 -11.65 -14.89 12.14
N ASP A 200 -10.68 -15.28 11.31
CA ASP A 200 -9.86 -16.48 11.40
C ASP A 200 -8.55 -16.29 12.19
N ILE A 201 -8.19 -15.06 12.55
CA ILE A 201 -6.94 -14.76 13.27
C ILE A 201 -7.17 -14.37 14.74
N THR A 202 -6.10 -14.40 15.54
CA THR A 202 -6.11 -13.96 16.93
C THR A 202 -6.19 -12.43 17.04
N ASP A 203 -6.50 -11.92 18.23
CA ASP A 203 -6.50 -10.47 18.47
C ASP A 203 -5.10 -9.87 18.35
N GLU A 204 -4.06 -10.63 18.72
CA GLU A 204 -2.66 -10.24 18.58
C GLU A 204 -2.29 -10.09 17.10
N GLU A 205 -2.52 -11.13 16.29
CA GLU A 205 -2.27 -11.09 14.84
C GLU A 205 -3.04 -9.96 14.15
N PHE A 206 -4.29 -9.69 14.56
CA PHE A 206 -5.07 -8.57 14.00
C PHE A 206 -4.46 -7.21 14.34
N ASN A 207 -3.93 -7.02 15.55
CA ASN A 207 -3.22 -5.80 15.92
C ASN A 207 -1.91 -5.66 15.13
N GLU A 208 -1.19 -6.75 14.90
CA GLU A 208 0.05 -6.77 14.11
C GLU A 208 -0.15 -6.40 12.62
N LEU A 209 -1.38 -6.47 12.09
CA LEU A 209 -1.69 -5.93 10.75
C LEU A 209 -1.63 -4.39 10.69
N ASP A 210 -1.66 -3.72 11.85
CA ASP A 210 -1.81 -2.27 11.99
C ASP A 210 -0.74 -1.60 12.89
N ASP A 211 0.09 -2.38 13.61
CA ASP A 211 1.28 -1.90 14.32
C ASP A 211 2.40 -2.93 14.21
N PHE A 212 3.40 -2.66 13.35
CA PHE A 212 4.52 -3.55 13.07
C PHE A 212 5.74 -2.80 12.54
N VAL A 213 6.88 -3.50 12.48
CA VAL A 213 8.14 -2.98 11.95
C VAL A 213 8.59 -3.81 10.76
N ILE A 214 8.98 -3.13 9.68
CA ILE A 214 9.61 -3.74 8.51
C ILE A 214 11.11 -3.45 8.58
N GLU A 215 11.93 -4.49 8.55
CA GLU A 215 13.38 -4.36 8.36
C GLU A 215 13.73 -4.35 6.88
N LEU A 216 14.38 -3.28 6.42
CA LEU A 216 14.76 -3.09 5.02
C LEU A 216 16.16 -3.67 4.76
N THR A 217 16.29 -4.99 4.93
CA THR A 217 17.60 -5.68 4.95
C THR A 217 18.39 -5.58 3.64
N ASP A 218 17.72 -5.40 2.50
CA ASP A 218 18.34 -5.26 1.17
C ASP A 218 18.46 -3.80 0.68
N PHE A 219 17.95 -2.82 1.44
CA PHE A 219 17.75 -1.47 0.91
C PHE A 219 19.05 -0.72 0.63
N ARG A 220 20.06 -0.87 1.49
CA ARG A 220 21.38 -0.24 1.28
C ARG A 220 22.14 -0.88 0.13
N GLU A 221 21.97 -2.19 -0.06
CA GLU A 221 22.55 -2.90 -1.22
C GLU A 221 21.93 -2.38 -2.52
N ARG A 222 20.61 -2.18 -2.54
CA ARG A 222 19.85 -1.70 -3.71
C ARG A 222 20.10 -0.23 -4.05
N PHE A 223 20.09 0.64 -3.04
CA PHE A 223 20.00 2.09 -3.23
C PHE A 223 21.22 2.87 -2.71
N GLY A 224 22.23 2.17 -2.21
CA GLY A 224 23.42 2.76 -1.62
C GLY A 224 23.20 3.31 -0.20
N GLU A 225 24.30 3.71 0.43
CA GLU A 225 24.30 4.50 1.66
C GLU A 225 24.06 5.98 1.34
N ASN A 226 23.42 6.71 2.26
CA ASN A 226 23.24 8.17 2.16
C ASN A 226 24.46 8.94 2.64
#